data_AF-A0A830G998-F1
#
_entry.id   AF-A0A830G998-F1
#
_cell.length_a   1.000
_cell.length_b   1.000
_cell.length_c   1.000
_cell.angle_alpha   90.00
_cell.angle_beta   90.00
_cell.angle_gamma   90.00
#
_symmetry.space_group_name_H-M   'P 1'
#
loop_
_entity.id
_entity.type
_entity.pdbx_description
1 polymer ?
#
loop_
_entity_poly.entity_id
_entity_poly.type
_entity_poly.pdbx_seq_one_letter_code
_entity_poly.pdbx_strand_id
1 'polypeptide(L)'
;MREEWVDWRRNMIVVPALQACRKGEGDGVCGYCRAQASQMADADEDLTQADAEASMWSPKTPAAAREIPFDFDPRASLAIERFFEDHDAWPHSRAVVNRRVKAAAEAAVEIDSGSIYPHALRATAATYHAGRGLDMLPLQSLFGWADLRTAQSYIASSGENTARALHMIHSR
;
A
#
# COMPACT_ATOMS: atom_id res chain seq x y z
N MET A 1 -5.77 -7.70 -0.91
CA MET A 1 -5.99 -7.41 0.51
C MET A 1 -7.17 -8.24 0.98
N ARG A 2 -7.07 -8.84 2.16
CA ARG A 2 -8.14 -9.55 2.87
C ARG A 2 -8.36 -8.84 4.20
N GLU A 3 -9.50 -9.06 4.84
CA GLU A 3 -9.76 -8.45 6.15
C GLU A 3 -8.73 -8.91 7.20
N GLU A 4 -8.23 -10.14 7.07
CA GLU A 4 -7.15 -10.68 7.94
C GLU A 4 -5.84 -9.85 7.90
N TRP A 5 -5.69 -8.91 6.95
CA TRP A 5 -4.59 -7.95 6.94
C TRP A 5 -4.81 -6.81 7.93
N VAL A 6 -6.01 -6.61 8.46
CA VAL A 6 -6.36 -5.47 9.32
C VAL A 6 -6.29 -5.89 10.78
N ASP A 7 -5.37 -5.28 11.53
CA ASP A 7 -5.38 -5.32 12.98
C ASP A 7 -6.27 -4.18 13.50
N TRP A 8 -7.55 -4.49 13.67
CA TRP A 8 -8.57 -3.55 14.17
C TRP A 8 -8.28 -3.03 15.59
N ARG A 9 -7.50 -3.76 16.40
CA ARG A 9 -7.15 -3.32 17.76
C ARG A 9 -6.05 -2.26 17.76
N ARG A 10 -5.12 -2.34 16.80
CA ARG A 10 -4.01 -1.40 16.63
C ARG A 10 -4.25 -0.35 15.55
N ASN A 11 -5.36 -0.42 14.83
CA ASN A 11 -5.64 0.39 13.64
C ASN A 11 -4.52 0.33 12.58
N MET A 12 -4.03 -0.88 12.31
CA MET A 12 -2.94 -1.13 11.36
C MET A 12 -3.39 -2.04 10.22
N ILE A 13 -3.00 -1.72 8.99
CA ILE A 13 -2.98 -2.68 7.89
C ILE A 13 -1.61 -3.37 7.90
N VAL A 14 -1.58 -4.66 8.20
CA VAL A 14 -0.42 -5.55 8.21
C VAL A 14 -0.30 -6.20 6.84
N VAL A 15 0.54 -5.64 5.97
CA VAL A 15 0.81 -6.21 4.64
C VAL A 15 1.72 -7.43 4.81
N PRO A 16 1.29 -8.65 4.43
CA PRO A 16 2.07 -9.85 4.65
C PRO A 16 3.31 -9.89 3.74
N ALA A 17 4.32 -10.65 4.15
CA ALA A 17 5.48 -10.94 3.30
C ALA A 17 5.13 -11.95 2.20
N LEU A 18 4.32 -12.96 2.54
CA LEU A 18 3.87 -14.03 1.66
C LEU A 18 2.41 -14.33 1.94
N GLN A 19 1.66 -14.76 0.93
CA GLN A 19 0.27 -15.17 1.09
C GLN A 19 -0.16 -16.18 0.03
N ALA A 20 -0.85 -17.23 0.49
CA ALA A 20 -1.47 -18.23 -0.37
C ALA A 20 -2.61 -17.64 -1.22
N CYS A 21 -2.73 -18.12 -2.45
CA CYS A 21 -3.90 -17.84 -3.28
C CYS A 21 -5.15 -18.54 -2.71
N ARG A 22 -6.28 -17.82 -2.60
CA ARG A 22 -7.61 -18.37 -2.24
C ARG A 22 -8.65 -18.05 -3.32
N LYS A 23 -8.25 -18.11 -4.60
CA LYS A 23 -9.13 -17.78 -5.75
C LYS A 23 -9.61 -19.03 -6.50
N GLY A 24 -9.27 -20.21 -6.01
CA GLY A 24 -9.76 -21.48 -6.51
C GLY A 24 -11.10 -21.85 -5.87
N GLU A 25 -11.59 -23.02 -6.24
CA GLU A 25 -12.78 -23.62 -5.64
C GLU A 25 -12.58 -23.87 -4.14
N GLY A 26 -13.59 -23.58 -3.32
CA GLY A 26 -13.56 -23.79 -1.87
C GLY A 26 -12.44 -23.02 -1.15
N ASP A 27 -12.16 -21.78 -1.56
CA ASP A 27 -11.03 -20.96 -1.09
C ASP A 27 -9.64 -21.58 -1.31
N GLY A 28 -9.54 -22.55 -2.22
CA GLY A 28 -8.27 -23.16 -2.59
C GLY A 28 -7.37 -22.29 -3.47
N VAL A 29 -6.19 -22.81 -3.79
CA VAL A 29 -5.29 -22.23 -4.78
C VAL A 29 -5.91 -22.37 -6.18
N CYS A 30 -5.95 -21.28 -6.96
CA CYS A 30 -6.47 -21.33 -8.32
C CYS A 30 -5.53 -22.11 -9.25
N GLY A 31 -6.06 -22.64 -10.37
CA GLY A 31 -5.28 -23.45 -11.31
C GLY A 31 -4.02 -22.76 -11.85
N TYR A 32 -4.08 -21.45 -12.09
CA TYR A 32 -2.91 -20.67 -12.51
C TYR A 32 -1.81 -20.66 -11.43
N CYS A 33 -2.16 -20.35 -10.19
CA CYS A 33 -1.22 -20.33 -9.08
C CYS A 33 -0.68 -21.73 -8.78
N ARG A 34 -1.51 -22.78 -8.89
CA ARG A 34 -1.05 -24.17 -8.70
C ARG A 34 0.01 -24.56 -9.74
N ALA A 35 -0.21 -24.21 -11.01
CA ALA A 35 0.75 -24.47 -12.07
C ALA A 35 2.06 -23.66 -11.89
N GLN A 36 1.97 -22.41 -11.44
CA GLN A 36 3.15 -21.60 -11.11
C GLN A 36 3.92 -22.17 -9.91
N ALA A 37 3.21 -22.60 -8.85
CA ALA A 37 3.81 -23.23 -7.69
C ALA A 37 4.58 -24.51 -8.07
N SER A 38 4.03 -25.32 -8.98
CA SER A 38 4.71 -26.52 -9.51
C SER A 38 6.02 -26.14 -10.21
N GLN A 39 5.99 -25.13 -11.08
CA GLN A 39 7.20 -24.67 -11.77
C GLN A 39 8.26 -24.15 -10.79
N MET A 40 7.86 -23.53 -9.68
CA MET A 40 8.79 -23.07 -8.64
C MET A 40 9.42 -24.25 -7.89
N ALA A 41 8.61 -25.22 -7.47
CA ALA A 41 9.10 -26.42 -6.77
C ALA A 41 9.96 -27.31 -7.67
N ASP A 42 9.65 -27.39 -8.96
CA ASP A 42 10.47 -28.14 -9.93
C ASP A 42 11.82 -27.46 -10.20
N ALA A 43 11.93 -26.15 -9.97
CA ALA A 43 13.14 -25.36 -10.20
C ALA A 43 14.05 -25.24 -8.96
N ASP A 44 13.54 -25.57 -7.77
CA ASP A 44 14.23 -25.42 -6.48
C ASP A 44 14.01 -26.69 -5.63
N GLU A 45 15.05 -27.51 -5.51
CA GLU A 45 15.01 -28.79 -4.79
C GLU A 45 14.66 -28.65 -3.30
N ASP A 46 14.87 -27.45 -2.71
CA ASP A 46 14.55 -27.16 -1.31
C ASP A 46 13.11 -26.62 -1.12
N LEU A 47 12.37 -26.37 -2.21
CA LEU A 47 11.04 -25.78 -2.17
C LEU A 47 9.95 -26.82 -2.46
N THR A 48 9.10 -27.11 -1.46
CA THR A 48 7.97 -28.01 -1.68
C THR A 48 6.84 -27.32 -2.45
N GLN A 49 5.99 -28.11 -3.14
CA GLN A 49 4.76 -27.60 -3.76
C GLN A 49 3.88 -26.82 -2.76
N ALA A 50 3.79 -27.30 -1.51
CA ALA A 50 2.97 -26.67 -0.49
C ALA A 50 3.53 -25.31 -0.07
N ASP A 51 4.85 -25.20 0.08
CA ASP A 51 5.53 -23.94 0.42
C ASP A 51 5.45 -22.93 -0.74
N ALA A 52 5.57 -23.41 -1.97
CA ALA A 52 5.34 -22.59 -3.16
C ALA A 52 3.90 -22.07 -3.18
N GLU A 53 2.89 -22.93 -2.98
CA GLU A 53 1.49 -22.53 -2.93
C GLU A 53 1.18 -21.51 -1.82
N ALA A 54 1.87 -21.60 -0.68
CA ALA A 54 1.75 -20.66 0.43
C ALA A 54 2.32 -19.27 0.12
N SER A 55 3.16 -19.14 -0.91
CA SER A 55 3.92 -17.93 -1.26
C SER A 55 3.49 -17.26 -2.57
N MET A 56 2.33 -17.66 -3.12
CA MET A 56 1.81 -17.20 -4.41
C MET A 56 1.57 -15.70 -4.56
N TRP A 57 1.39 -14.99 -3.45
CA TRP A 57 1.42 -13.53 -3.43
C TRP A 57 2.55 -13.05 -2.53
N SER A 58 3.37 -12.15 -3.04
CA SER A 58 4.41 -11.45 -2.29
C SER A 58 4.50 -9.99 -2.76
N PRO A 59 4.91 -9.06 -1.89
CA PRO A 59 5.24 -7.72 -2.33
C PRO A 59 6.51 -7.75 -3.19
N LYS A 60 6.61 -6.79 -4.12
CA LYS A 60 7.78 -6.66 -5.02
C LYS A 60 9.09 -6.46 -4.27
N THR A 61 9.05 -5.87 -3.08
CA THR A 61 10.21 -5.62 -2.24
C THR A 61 9.91 -6.03 -0.79
N PRO A 62 10.91 -6.48 -0.02
CA PRO A 62 10.73 -6.79 1.41
C PRO A 62 10.18 -5.61 2.21
N ALA A 63 10.65 -4.38 1.92
CA ALA A 63 10.20 -3.16 2.59
C ALA A 63 8.70 -2.84 2.39
N ALA A 64 8.04 -3.45 1.41
CA ALA A 64 6.61 -3.26 1.20
C ALA A 64 5.74 -4.17 2.09
N ALA A 65 6.29 -5.25 2.66
CA ALA A 65 5.68 -5.99 3.77
C ALA A 65 5.86 -5.17 5.05
N ARG A 66 4.80 -4.51 5.49
CA ARG A 66 4.86 -3.50 6.56
C ARG A 66 3.50 -3.27 7.20
N GLU A 67 3.53 -2.65 8.36
CA GLU A 67 2.34 -2.13 9.04
C GLU A 67 2.07 -0.69 8.59
N ILE A 68 0.80 -0.38 8.28
CA ILE A 68 0.37 0.94 7.80
C ILE A 68 -0.72 1.44 8.76
N PRO A 69 -0.48 2.49 9.57
CA PRO A 69 -1.52 3.08 10.41
C PRO A 69 -2.58 3.75 9.54
N PHE A 70 -3.84 3.64 9.93
CA PHE A 70 -4.97 4.26 9.20
C PHE A 70 -5.91 5.09 10.08
N ASP A 71 -5.60 5.26 11.37
CA ASP A 71 -6.38 6.07 12.33
C ASP A 71 -5.90 7.52 12.45
N PHE A 72 -4.83 7.91 11.75
CA PHE A 72 -4.36 9.30 11.69
C PHE A 72 -5.37 10.26 10.99
N ASP A 73 -6.30 9.71 10.21
CA ASP A 73 -7.39 10.43 9.54
C ASP A 73 -8.70 9.63 9.69
N PRO A 74 -9.74 10.19 10.33
CA PRO A 74 -11.04 9.52 10.46
C PRO A 74 -11.63 9.03 9.13
N ARG A 75 -11.36 9.73 8.03
CA ARG A 75 -11.82 9.32 6.69
C ARG A 75 -11.13 8.07 6.19
N ALA A 76 -9.86 7.86 6.55
CA ALA A 76 -9.14 6.66 6.20
C ALA A 76 -9.72 5.45 6.97
N SER A 77 -10.00 5.60 8.27
CA SER A 77 -10.63 4.55 9.08
C SER A 77 -12.00 4.17 8.54
N LEU A 78 -12.88 5.15 8.31
CA LEU A 78 -14.21 4.93 7.73
C LEU A 78 -14.16 4.26 6.35
N ALA A 79 -13.15 4.56 5.54
CA ALA A 79 -13.00 3.96 4.22
C ALA A 79 -12.61 2.47 4.30
N ILE A 80 -11.78 2.09 5.28
CA ILE A 80 -11.40 0.69 5.50
C ILE A 80 -12.56 -0.10 6.11
N GLU A 81 -13.24 0.47 7.12
CA GLU A 81 -14.44 -0.13 7.73
C GLU A 81 -15.51 -0.42 6.67
N ARG A 82 -15.95 0.61 5.93
CA ARG A 82 -16.97 0.45 4.89
C ARG A 82 -16.58 -0.53 3.79
N PHE A 83 -15.29 -0.62 3.47
CA PHE A 83 -14.83 -1.59 2.49
C PHE A 83 -15.08 -3.02 2.97
N PHE A 84 -14.80 -3.33 4.24
CA PHE A 84 -14.97 -4.67 4.81
C PHE A 84 -16.41 -4.97 5.27
N GLU A 85 -17.25 -3.94 5.47
CA GLU A 85 -18.71 -4.13 5.60
C GLU A 85 -19.32 -4.77 4.34
N ASP A 86 -18.81 -4.43 3.16
CA ASP A 86 -19.35 -4.87 1.87
C ASP A 86 -18.53 -6.02 1.22
N HIS A 87 -17.28 -6.24 1.65
CA HIS A 87 -16.34 -7.14 0.97
C HIS A 87 -15.36 -7.85 1.93
N ASP A 88 -15.36 -9.19 1.95
CA ASP A 88 -14.41 -9.97 2.75
C ASP A 88 -12.94 -9.85 2.25
N ALA A 89 -12.77 -9.54 0.97
CA ALA A 89 -11.48 -9.36 0.33
C ALA A 89 -11.57 -8.50 -0.94
N TRP A 90 -10.43 -7.93 -1.36
CA TRP A 90 -10.33 -7.19 -2.60
C TRP A 90 -10.66 -8.08 -3.82
N PRO A 91 -11.79 -7.83 -4.51
CA PRO A 91 -12.33 -8.76 -5.51
C PRO A 91 -11.80 -8.49 -6.92
N HIS A 92 -10.99 -7.44 -7.10
CA HIS A 92 -10.69 -6.89 -8.40
C HIS A 92 -9.19 -6.92 -8.75
N SER A 93 -8.86 -6.61 -10.00
CA SER A 93 -7.47 -6.45 -10.43
C SER A 93 -6.97 -5.04 -10.16
N ARG A 94 -5.63 -4.85 -10.18
CA ARG A 94 -4.99 -3.53 -10.12
C ARG A 94 -5.49 -2.57 -11.22
N ALA A 95 -5.90 -3.09 -12.37
CA ALA A 95 -6.43 -2.29 -13.47
C ALA A 95 -7.73 -1.56 -13.07
N VAL A 96 -8.57 -2.18 -12.22
CA VAL A 96 -9.81 -1.56 -11.73
C VAL A 96 -9.51 -0.31 -10.91
N VAL A 97 -8.48 -0.34 -10.05
CA VAL A 97 -8.05 0.84 -9.29
C VAL A 97 -7.67 1.99 -10.21
N ASN A 98 -6.87 1.72 -11.26
CA ASN A 98 -6.46 2.75 -12.22
C ASN A 98 -7.66 3.36 -12.95
N ARG A 99 -8.62 2.53 -13.40
CA ARG A 99 -9.84 3.01 -14.06
C ARG A 99 -10.70 3.86 -13.13
N ARG A 100 -10.88 3.45 -11.86
CA ARG A 100 -11.66 4.21 -10.88
C ARG A 100 -11.01 5.55 -10.54
N VAL A 101 -9.68 5.57 -10.34
CA VAL A 101 -8.93 6.82 -10.12
C VAL A 101 -9.04 7.75 -11.32
N LYS A 102 -8.90 7.23 -12.54
CA LYS A 102 -9.04 8.02 -13.77
C LYS A 102 -10.43 8.62 -13.89
N ALA A 103 -11.49 7.83 -13.70
CA ALA A 103 -12.87 8.31 -13.76
C ALA A 103 -13.15 9.40 -12.71
N ALA A 104 -12.62 9.26 -11.49
CA ALA A 104 -12.72 10.29 -10.46
C ALA A 104 -11.98 11.57 -10.83
N ALA A 105 -10.80 11.46 -11.46
CA ALA A 105 -10.02 12.60 -11.91
C ALA A 105 -10.67 13.34 -13.10
N GLU A 106 -11.25 12.61 -14.06
CA GLU A 106 -12.02 13.18 -15.17
C GLU A 106 -13.27 13.94 -14.70
N ALA A 107 -13.85 13.53 -13.58
CA ALA A 107 -15.00 14.21 -12.97
C ALA A 107 -14.61 15.45 -12.14
N ALA A 108 -13.32 15.65 -11.83
CA ALA A 108 -12.84 16.76 -11.02
C ALA A 108 -12.47 17.96 -11.91
N VAL A 109 -13.29 19.03 -11.85
CA VAL A 109 -13.22 20.17 -12.78
C VAL A 109 -11.86 20.88 -12.78
N GLU A 110 -11.20 20.98 -11.63
CA GLU A 110 -9.97 21.78 -11.46
C GLU A 110 -8.69 20.96 -11.55
N ILE A 111 -8.78 19.69 -11.98
CA ILE A 111 -7.65 18.78 -11.98
C ILE A 111 -7.41 18.23 -13.39
N ASP A 112 -6.16 18.30 -13.86
CA ASP A 112 -5.76 17.61 -15.07
C ASP A 112 -5.76 16.09 -14.84
N SER A 113 -6.79 15.42 -15.36
CA SER A 113 -6.95 13.97 -15.28
C SER A 113 -5.75 13.18 -15.84
N GLY A 114 -4.99 13.72 -16.79
CA GLY A 114 -3.79 13.09 -17.33
C GLY A 114 -2.65 12.99 -16.32
N SER A 115 -2.64 13.87 -15.33
CA SER A 115 -1.64 13.91 -14.26
C SER A 115 -2.02 13.06 -13.04
N ILE A 116 -3.22 12.47 -13.00
CA ILE A 116 -3.73 11.73 -11.84
C ILE A 116 -3.76 10.23 -12.09
N TYR A 117 -2.94 9.52 -11.33
CA TYR A 117 -2.87 8.06 -11.30
C TYR A 117 -2.39 7.60 -9.92
N PRO A 118 -2.55 6.32 -9.54
CA PRO A 118 -2.25 5.86 -8.17
C PRO A 118 -0.86 6.22 -7.65
N HIS A 119 0.16 6.22 -8.53
CA HIS A 119 1.52 6.58 -8.12
C HIS A 119 1.68 8.09 -7.88
N ALA A 120 1.03 8.95 -8.66
CA ALA A 120 0.99 10.40 -8.40
C ALA A 120 0.25 10.73 -7.10
N LEU A 121 -0.86 10.05 -6.81
CA LEU A 121 -1.58 10.20 -5.53
C LEU A 121 -0.71 9.77 -4.34
N ARG A 122 0.05 8.69 -4.49
CA ARG A 122 1.01 8.25 -3.48
C ARG A 122 2.13 9.26 -3.25
N ALA A 123 2.67 9.86 -4.30
CA ALA A 123 3.66 10.94 -4.19
C ALA A 123 3.06 12.17 -3.49
N THR A 124 1.82 12.54 -3.82
CA THR A 124 1.09 13.64 -3.17
C THR A 124 0.91 13.40 -1.68
N ALA A 125 0.52 12.19 -1.28
CA ALA A 125 0.42 11.81 0.14
C ALA A 125 1.77 11.92 0.86
N ALA A 126 2.87 11.51 0.22
CA ALA A 126 4.21 11.63 0.80
C ALA A 126 4.61 13.09 1.01
N THR A 127 4.39 13.96 0.02
CA THR A 127 4.62 15.41 0.13
C THR A 127 3.77 16.03 1.23
N TYR A 128 2.49 15.65 1.32
CA TYR A 128 1.57 16.14 2.35
C TYR A 128 2.03 15.80 3.76
N HIS A 129 2.42 14.54 4.01
CA HIS A 129 2.94 14.14 5.32
C HIS A 129 4.28 14.80 5.64
N ALA A 130 5.18 14.92 4.65
CA ALA A 130 6.45 15.64 4.83
C ALA A 130 6.22 17.13 5.19
N GLY A 131 5.31 17.82 4.50
CA GLY A 131 4.92 19.21 4.78
C GLY A 131 4.35 19.41 6.18
N ARG A 132 3.61 18.41 6.68
CA ARG A 132 3.09 18.37 8.06
C ARG A 132 4.16 18.03 9.11
N GLY A 133 5.37 17.70 8.70
CA GLY A 133 6.49 17.45 9.59
C GLY A 133 6.75 15.98 9.93
N LEU A 134 6.19 15.04 9.17
CA LEU A 134 6.55 13.63 9.35
C LEU A 134 8.00 13.42 8.93
N ASP A 135 8.81 12.91 9.86
CA ASP A 135 10.24 12.74 9.65
C ASP A 135 10.57 11.56 8.71
N MET A 136 11.82 11.48 8.27
CA MET A 136 12.31 10.63 7.19
C MET A 136 12.06 9.14 7.44
N LEU A 137 12.34 8.65 8.66
CA LEU A 137 12.19 7.24 9.02
C LEU A 137 10.71 6.80 9.06
N PRO A 138 9.81 7.52 9.77
CA PRO A 138 8.37 7.25 9.67
C PRO A 138 7.82 7.32 8.24
N LEU A 139 8.28 8.30 7.43
CA LEU A 139 7.86 8.43 6.04
C LEU A 139 8.32 7.23 5.19
N GLN A 140 9.59 6.84 5.32
CA GLN A 140 10.12 5.64 4.66
C GLN A 140 9.31 4.39 5.03
N SER A 141 9.01 4.22 6.32
CA SER A 141 8.24 3.09 6.83
C SER A 141 6.81 3.10 6.29
N LEU A 142 6.08 4.22 6.40
CA LEU A 142 4.71 4.36 5.91
C LEU A 142 4.57 3.99 4.43
N PHE A 143 5.50 4.47 3.61
CA PHE A 143 5.48 4.21 2.18
C PHE A 143 6.14 2.85 1.82
N GLY A 144 7.02 2.29 2.64
CA GLY A 144 7.68 1.01 2.34
C GLY A 144 8.77 1.15 1.29
N TRP A 145 9.56 2.22 1.38
CA TRP A 145 10.71 2.44 0.49
C TRP A 145 11.94 1.70 1.02
N ALA A 146 12.63 0.99 0.13
CA ALA A 146 13.88 0.30 0.48
C ALA A 146 15.03 1.28 0.74
N ASP A 147 15.04 2.42 0.05
CA ASP A 147 16.10 3.42 0.14
C ASP A 147 15.58 4.69 0.82
N LEU A 148 16.27 5.09 1.90
CA LEU A 148 16.01 6.30 2.67
C LEU A 148 16.11 7.57 1.82
N ARG A 149 16.93 7.58 0.77
CA ARG A 149 17.04 8.70 -0.18
C ARG A 149 15.72 9.03 -0.86
N THR A 150 14.84 8.03 -1.01
CA THR A 150 13.48 8.28 -1.55
C THR A 150 12.65 9.12 -0.60
N ALA A 151 12.77 8.92 0.72
CA ALA A 151 12.07 9.77 1.70
C ALA A 151 12.68 11.16 1.78
N GLN A 152 14.01 11.24 1.70
CA GLN A 152 14.74 12.51 1.75
C GLN A 152 14.28 13.48 0.65
N SER A 153 13.99 13.00 -0.56
CA SER A 153 13.57 13.88 -1.66
C SER A 153 12.24 14.60 -1.37
N TYR A 154 11.29 13.95 -0.69
CA TYR A 154 10.02 14.57 -0.30
C TYR A 154 10.17 15.60 0.82
N ILE A 155 11.06 15.33 1.78
CA ILE A 155 11.36 16.29 2.86
C ILE A 155 12.09 17.51 2.30
N ALA A 156 13.10 17.29 1.46
CA ALA A 156 13.93 18.36 0.90
C ALA A 156 13.16 19.27 -0.07
N SER A 157 12.17 18.75 -0.79
CA SER A 157 11.32 19.53 -1.70
C SER A 157 10.16 20.26 -1.01
N SER A 158 9.92 19.99 0.28
CA SER A 158 8.78 20.57 1.00
C SER A 158 9.10 21.95 1.60
N GLY A 159 8.68 23.01 0.89
CA GLY A 159 8.69 24.37 1.41
C GLY A 159 7.81 24.55 2.65
N GLU A 160 6.67 23.84 2.71
CA GLU A 160 5.78 23.84 3.88
C GLU A 160 6.47 23.32 5.14
N ASN A 161 7.23 22.22 5.03
CA ASN A 161 7.99 21.70 6.17
C ASN A 161 9.05 22.71 6.65
N THR A 162 9.71 23.38 5.70
CA THR A 162 10.69 24.43 6.01
C THR A 162 10.04 25.61 6.74
N ALA A 163 8.91 26.10 6.23
CA ALA A 163 8.14 27.18 6.86
C ALA A 163 7.70 26.79 8.27
N ARG A 164 7.14 25.58 8.44
CA ARG A 164 6.74 25.03 9.74
C ARG A 164 7.92 24.97 10.72
N ALA A 165 9.08 24.47 10.28
CA ALA A 165 10.28 24.40 11.12
C ALA A 165 10.75 25.79 11.57
N LEU A 166 10.75 26.78 10.67
CA LEU A 166 11.07 28.16 11.01
C LEU A 166 10.06 28.75 11.99
N HIS A 167 8.75 28.53 11.77
CA HIS A 167 7.72 29.00 12.69
C HIS A 167 7.88 28.40 14.08
N MET A 168 8.19 27.10 14.23
CA MET A 168 8.43 26.50 15.55
C MET A 168 9.63 27.11 16.29
N ILE A 169 10.66 27.56 15.58
CA ILE A 169 11.87 28.16 16.18
C ILE A 169 11.64 29.64 16.54
N HIS A 170 10.92 30.37 15.70
CA HIS A 170 10.78 31.83 15.81
C HIS A 170 9.48 32.30 16.48
N SER A 171 8.47 31.43 16.64
CA SER A 171 7.24 31.75 17.38
C SER A 171 7.44 31.42 18.86
N ARG A 172 8.10 32.34 19.57
CA ARG A 172 8.13 32.38 21.04
C ARG A 172 7.18 33.45 21.56
#